data_AF-A0A455SGL6-F1
#
_entry.id   AF-A0A455SGL6-F1
#
_cell.length_a   1.000
_cell.length_b   1.000
_cell.length_c   1.000
_cell.angle_alpha   90.00
_cell.angle_beta   90.00
_cell.angle_gamma   90.00
#
_symmetry.space_group_name_H-M   'P 1'
#
loop_
_entity.id
_entity.type
_entity.pdbx_description
1 polymer ?
#
loop_
_entity_poly.entity_id
_entity_poly.type
_entity_poly.pdbx_seq_one_letter_code
_entity_poly.pdbx_strand_id
1 'polypeptide(L)'
;MEPEHIAPPPRPRMHKGAFVVATLVTGLVVALIIVGSRGLRDFDSALIGYAVASLFAIAVLLYRYVLWILRPPTGRYFRAGWSSFFSWQNFRRFTTLVPRALWTDIFAQTFILKRSLYRWVMHMSLFWGVLLSLFVTIPLTFGWLHFTLEDVDTYRIWFFGLPLFTFPVEAGIGFAFFHALDITAFLLMVGVVMALWRRLRDSGLLATQRFGFDMVPLVLLAAIAITGLALTASSMWWGGRFYWFISLTHQVTVVAWFLTLPFGKFFHIIQRPASIGVTLYQKVNQNREHSEQQTVGVCKRCGEELPSQQFIRDLRAVLQDLDQNYDLGAHDNLHEYCPHCKRVLRGQAYYAMMKKRFV
;
A
#
# COMPACT_ATOMS: atom_id res chain seq x y z
N MET A 1 31.27 7.45 -37.40
CA MET A 1 30.65 7.56 -36.07
C MET A 1 30.97 6.27 -35.34
N GLU A 2 32.02 6.29 -34.53
CA GLU A 2 32.28 5.19 -33.60
C GLU A 2 31.13 5.07 -32.60
N PRO A 3 30.71 3.86 -32.23
CA PRO A 3 29.69 3.67 -31.21
C PRO A 3 30.24 4.16 -29.87
N GLU A 4 29.63 5.21 -29.35
CA GLU A 4 29.92 5.75 -28.02
C GLU A 4 29.74 4.62 -26.99
N HIS A 5 30.83 4.31 -26.29
CA HIS A 5 30.89 3.23 -25.31
C HIS A 5 29.93 3.58 -24.15
N ILE A 6 28.71 3.04 -24.19
CA ILE A 6 27.73 3.24 -23.12
C ILE A 6 28.32 2.63 -21.85
N ALA A 7 28.72 3.48 -20.91
CA ALA A 7 29.21 3.04 -19.61
C ALA A 7 28.17 2.13 -18.95
N PRO A 8 28.58 1.01 -18.32
CA PRO A 8 27.65 0.13 -17.64
C PRO A 8 26.89 0.94 -16.58
N PRO A 9 25.57 0.69 -16.41
CA PRO A 9 24.79 1.42 -15.43
C PRO A 9 25.44 1.29 -14.05
N PRO A 10 25.48 2.38 -13.26
CA PRO A 10 26.11 2.35 -11.94
C PRO A 10 25.47 1.23 -11.10
N ARG A 11 26.33 0.42 -10.45
CA ARG A 11 25.85 -0.65 -9.57
C ARG A 11 24.92 -0.05 -8.51
N PRO A 12 23.75 -0.67 -8.25
CA PRO A 12 22.81 -0.16 -7.26
C PRO A 12 23.51 -0.10 -5.90
N ARG A 13 23.83 1.11 -5.43
CA ARG A 13 24.37 1.31 -4.09
C ARG A 13 23.24 1.15 -3.08
N MET A 14 23.43 0.27 -2.10
CA MET A 14 22.51 0.14 -0.99
C MET A 14 22.32 1.51 -0.32
N HIS A 15 21.07 1.96 -0.22
CA HIS A 15 20.78 3.23 0.43
C HIS A 15 20.89 3.03 1.95
N LYS A 16 22.06 3.36 2.52
CA LYS A 16 22.40 3.10 3.93
C LYS A 16 21.31 3.59 4.89
N GLY A 17 20.75 4.78 4.66
CA GLY A 17 19.67 5.31 5.48
C GLY A 17 18.38 4.48 5.44
N ALA A 18 18.03 3.91 4.28
CA ALA A 18 16.82 3.10 4.16
C ALA A 18 17.00 1.75 4.85
N PHE A 19 18.21 1.18 4.76
CA PHE A 19 18.57 -0.04 5.45
C PHE A 19 18.54 0.16 6.97
N VAL A 20 19.17 1.22 7.49
CA VAL A 20 19.17 1.53 8.94
C VAL A 20 17.75 1.68 9.48
N VAL A 21 16.89 2.46 8.81
CA VAL A 21 15.48 2.62 9.23
C VAL A 21 14.75 1.27 9.21
N ALA A 22 14.93 0.46 8.18
CA ALA A 22 14.31 -0.85 8.09
C ALA A 22 14.75 -1.75 9.27
N THR A 23 16.04 -1.83 9.55
CA THR A 23 16.59 -2.63 10.65
C THR A 23 16.11 -2.14 12.01
N LEU A 24 16.10 -0.82 12.26
CA LEU A 24 15.65 -0.26 13.54
C LEU A 24 14.18 -0.56 13.81
N VAL A 25 13.31 -0.36 12.82
CA VAL A 25 11.87 -0.63 12.99
C VAL A 25 11.61 -2.13 13.11
N THR A 26 12.28 -2.98 12.34
CA THR A 26 12.16 -4.44 12.52
C THR A 26 12.64 -4.86 13.91
N GLY A 27 13.74 -4.29 14.42
CA GLY A 27 14.22 -4.51 15.79
C GLY A 27 13.20 -4.05 16.83
N LEU A 28 12.53 -2.93 16.62
CA LEU A 28 11.42 -2.47 17.46
C LEU A 28 10.25 -3.45 17.45
N VAL A 29 9.86 -4.00 16.29
CA VAL A 29 8.80 -5.01 16.21
C VAL A 29 9.20 -6.28 16.96
N VAL A 30 10.46 -6.72 16.86
CA VAL A 30 10.98 -7.85 17.65
C VAL A 30 10.88 -7.56 19.16
N ALA A 31 11.27 -6.36 19.59
CA ALA A 31 11.13 -5.95 20.99
C ALA A 31 9.65 -5.96 21.43
N LEU A 32 8.73 -5.48 20.59
CA LEU A 32 7.29 -5.52 20.87
C LEU A 32 6.73 -6.95 20.92
N ILE A 33 7.25 -7.89 20.12
CA ILE A 33 6.90 -9.31 20.23
C ILE A 33 7.32 -9.84 21.60
N ILE A 34 8.58 -9.59 22.01
CA ILE A 34 9.10 -10.07 23.30
C ILE A 34 8.32 -9.46 24.47
N VAL A 35 8.08 -8.15 24.46
CA VAL A 35 7.34 -7.45 25.52
C VAL A 35 5.87 -7.89 25.54
N GLY A 36 5.20 -7.90 24.38
CA GLY A 36 3.78 -8.22 24.28
C GLY A 36 3.45 -9.68 24.62
N SER A 37 4.40 -10.60 24.43
CA SER A 37 4.28 -12.02 24.81
C SER A 37 4.81 -12.33 26.21
N ARG A 38 5.06 -11.30 27.05
CA ARG A 38 5.60 -11.42 28.41
C ARG A 38 6.91 -12.22 28.48
N GLY A 39 7.83 -11.95 27.56
CA GLY A 39 9.09 -12.65 27.41
C GLY A 39 8.94 -14.01 26.71
N LEU A 40 8.10 -14.08 25.68
CA LEU A 40 7.78 -15.29 24.90
C LEU A 40 6.99 -16.37 25.66
N ARG A 41 6.45 -16.07 26.84
CA ARG A 41 5.61 -17.02 27.60
C ARG A 41 4.27 -17.27 26.92
N ASP A 42 3.72 -16.23 26.31
CA ASP A 42 2.43 -16.30 25.58
C ASP A 42 2.63 -16.54 24.09
N PHE A 43 3.87 -16.80 23.67
CA PHE A 43 4.20 -17.02 22.27
C PHE A 43 4.02 -18.50 21.93
N ASP A 44 3.11 -18.79 21.00
CA ASP A 44 2.94 -20.15 20.48
C ASP A 44 4.09 -20.48 19.50
N SER A 45 4.90 -21.46 19.87
CA SER A 45 6.02 -21.96 19.05
C SER A 45 5.60 -22.47 17.67
N ALA A 46 4.36 -22.95 17.50
CA ALA A 46 3.84 -23.37 16.20
C ALA A 46 3.73 -22.20 15.22
N LEU A 47 3.65 -20.96 15.72
CA LEU A 47 3.50 -19.76 14.91
C LEU A 47 4.82 -19.14 14.46
N ILE A 48 5.97 -19.73 14.83
CA ILE A 48 7.29 -19.18 14.53
C ILE A 48 7.53 -18.91 13.04
N GLY A 49 7.05 -19.81 12.16
CA GLY A 49 7.14 -19.63 10.71
C GLY A 49 6.41 -18.38 10.22
N TYR A 50 5.22 -18.10 10.78
CA TYR A 50 4.46 -16.91 10.44
C TYR A 50 5.12 -15.64 10.98
N ALA A 51 5.68 -15.71 12.19
CA ALA A 51 6.35 -14.58 12.83
C ALA A 51 7.58 -14.13 12.02
N VAL A 52 8.45 -15.10 11.66
CA VAL A 52 9.65 -14.84 10.86
C VAL A 52 9.27 -14.30 9.47
N ALA A 53 8.29 -14.90 8.79
CA ALA A 53 7.83 -14.43 7.49
C ALA A 53 7.23 -13.01 7.56
N SER A 54 6.48 -12.70 8.62
CA SER A 54 5.91 -11.37 8.85
C SER A 54 6.99 -10.33 9.11
N LEU A 55 7.99 -10.64 9.95
CA LEU A 55 9.13 -9.76 10.21
C LEU A 55 9.95 -9.48 8.93
N PHE A 56 10.19 -10.52 8.12
CA PHE A 56 10.84 -10.37 6.82
C PHE A 56 10.04 -9.46 5.89
N ALA A 57 8.73 -9.71 5.76
CA ALA A 57 7.85 -8.89 4.93
C ALA A 57 7.84 -7.42 5.40
N ILE A 58 7.74 -7.17 6.70
CA ILE A 58 7.82 -5.82 7.30
C ILE A 58 9.15 -5.15 6.95
N ALA A 59 10.28 -5.84 7.14
CA ALA A 59 11.60 -5.29 6.86
C ALA A 59 11.76 -4.87 5.38
N VAL A 60 11.38 -5.74 4.45
CA VAL A 60 11.52 -5.48 3.02
C VAL A 60 10.51 -4.43 2.55
N LEU A 61 9.25 -4.49 3.01
CA LEU A 61 8.23 -3.49 2.71
C LEU A 61 8.68 -2.11 3.17
N LEU A 62 9.21 -2.02 4.39
CA LEU A 62 9.69 -0.76 4.96
C LEU A 62 10.90 -0.24 4.20
N TYR A 63 11.90 -1.08 3.90
CA TYR A 63 13.04 -0.69 3.07
C TYR A 63 12.59 -0.10 1.73
N ARG A 64 11.68 -0.78 1.03
CA ARG A 64 11.11 -0.29 -0.24
C ARG A 64 10.30 0.98 -0.07
N TYR A 65 9.54 1.10 1.02
CA TYR A 65 8.73 2.28 1.32
C TYR A 65 9.61 3.50 1.58
N VAL A 66 10.69 3.35 2.34
CA VAL A 66 11.67 4.41 2.59
C VAL A 66 12.37 4.81 1.29
N LEU A 67 12.83 3.85 0.48
CA LEU A 67 13.37 4.15 -0.86
C LEU A 67 12.38 4.90 -1.74
N TRP A 68 11.09 4.55 -1.67
CA TRP A 68 10.05 5.23 -2.43
C TRP A 68 9.83 6.66 -1.94
N ILE A 69 9.78 6.91 -0.63
CA ILE A 69 9.65 8.26 -0.06
C ILE A 69 10.89 9.12 -0.35
N LEU A 70 12.08 8.53 -0.38
CA LEU A 70 13.32 9.28 -0.59
C LEU A 70 13.52 9.77 -2.03
N ARG A 71 12.71 9.31 -3.01
CA ARG A 71 12.81 9.84 -4.37
C ARG A 71 12.40 11.33 -4.38
N PRO A 72 13.11 12.20 -5.13
CA PRO A 72 12.84 13.64 -5.15
C PRO A 72 11.35 14.03 -5.30
N PRO A 73 10.58 13.46 -6.26
CA PRO A 73 9.18 13.84 -6.41
C PRO A 73 8.33 13.48 -5.19
N THR A 74 8.41 12.23 -4.73
CA THR A 74 7.58 11.70 -3.64
C THR A 74 7.98 12.29 -2.29
N GLY A 75 9.27 12.48 -2.03
CA GLY A 75 9.76 13.05 -0.78
C GLY A 75 9.37 14.51 -0.61
N ARG A 76 9.26 15.27 -1.71
CA ARG A 76 8.77 16.65 -1.66
C ARG A 76 7.29 16.72 -1.35
N TYR A 77 6.46 15.91 -2.03
CA TYR A 77 5.04 15.80 -1.69
C TYR A 77 4.81 15.29 -0.27
N PHE A 78 5.60 14.33 0.19
CA PHE A 78 5.48 13.77 1.54
C PHE A 78 5.79 14.84 2.60
N ARG A 79 6.90 15.57 2.46
CA ARG A 79 7.26 16.69 3.35
C ARG A 79 6.22 17.81 3.32
N ALA A 80 5.76 18.20 2.14
CA ALA A 80 4.76 19.24 1.99
C ALA A 80 3.38 18.82 2.54
N GLY A 81 3.01 17.55 2.40
CA GLY A 81 1.80 16.98 2.99
C GLY A 81 1.87 16.99 4.51
N TRP A 82 3.01 16.60 5.09
CA TRP A 82 3.23 16.61 6.54
C TRP A 82 3.25 18.05 7.09
N SER A 83 3.98 18.98 6.47
CA SER A 83 4.00 20.38 6.89
C SER A 83 2.60 21.02 6.85
N SER A 84 1.80 20.66 5.86
CA SER A 84 0.40 21.11 5.74
C SER A 84 -0.49 20.48 6.81
N PHE A 85 -0.26 19.22 7.18
CA PHE A 85 -1.01 18.52 8.22
C PHE A 85 -0.71 19.05 9.63
N PHE A 86 0.55 19.37 9.94
CA PHE A 86 0.97 19.91 11.24
C PHE A 86 0.75 21.42 11.39
N SER A 87 0.37 22.14 10.32
CA SER A 87 -0.05 23.53 10.44
C SER A 87 -1.37 23.62 11.19
N TRP A 88 -1.38 24.28 12.35
CA TRP A 88 -2.56 24.41 13.22
C TRP A 88 -3.78 25.03 12.51
N GLN A 89 -3.54 26.00 11.63
CA GLN A 89 -4.57 26.68 10.83
C GLN A 89 -5.23 25.72 9.83
N ASN A 90 -4.43 24.87 9.19
CA ASN A 90 -4.94 23.85 8.27
C ASN A 90 -5.55 22.67 9.04
N PHE A 91 -4.97 22.24 10.15
CA PHE A 91 -5.51 21.13 10.93
C PHE A 91 -6.96 21.40 11.34
N ARG A 92 -7.28 22.57 11.91
CA ARG A 92 -8.65 22.94 12.30
C ARG A 92 -9.62 22.99 11.12
N ARG A 93 -9.17 23.45 9.95
CA ARG A 93 -10.00 23.61 8.74
C ARG A 93 -10.19 22.29 7.96
N PHE A 94 -9.25 21.36 8.08
CA PHE A 94 -9.21 20.10 7.34
C PHE A 94 -9.41 18.86 8.23
N THR A 95 -9.80 19.02 9.51
CA THR A 95 -10.06 17.92 10.45
C THR A 95 -11.04 16.88 9.92
N THR A 96 -12.09 17.30 9.22
CA THR A 96 -13.10 16.40 8.64
C THR A 96 -12.67 15.79 7.30
N LEU A 97 -11.68 16.39 6.64
CA LEU A 97 -11.21 15.96 5.32
C LEU A 97 -10.33 14.71 5.40
N VAL A 98 -9.52 14.56 6.46
CA VAL A 98 -8.65 13.40 6.62
C VAL A 98 -9.44 12.12 6.93
N PRO A 99 -10.34 12.07 7.93
CA PRO A 99 -11.19 10.90 8.19
C PRO A 99 -12.08 10.55 7.00
N ARG A 100 -12.65 11.56 6.33
CA ARG A 100 -13.47 11.34 5.14
C ARG A 100 -12.64 10.74 4.00
N ALA A 101 -11.44 11.25 3.73
CA ALA A 101 -10.56 10.71 2.69
C ALA A 101 -10.05 9.30 3.04
N LEU A 102 -9.71 9.04 4.31
CA LEU A 102 -9.37 7.70 4.80
C LEU A 102 -10.51 6.72 4.50
N TRP A 103 -11.75 7.09 4.85
CA TRP A 103 -12.91 6.25 4.59
C TRP A 103 -13.18 6.10 3.08
N THR A 104 -13.30 7.19 2.31
CA THR A 104 -13.74 7.11 0.91
C THR A 104 -12.69 6.53 -0.03
N ASP A 105 -11.40 6.75 0.24
CA ASP A 105 -10.32 6.46 -0.71
C ASP A 105 -9.50 5.22 -0.33
N ILE A 106 -9.42 4.89 0.97
CA ILE A 106 -8.69 3.71 1.46
C ILE A 106 -9.65 2.57 1.78
N PHE A 107 -10.60 2.77 2.70
CA PHE A 107 -11.44 1.70 3.23
C PHE A 107 -12.61 1.34 2.29
N ALA A 108 -13.41 2.32 1.90
CA ALA A 108 -14.58 2.12 1.03
C ALA A 108 -14.24 2.14 -0.47
N GLN A 109 -13.07 2.67 -0.85
CA GLN A 109 -12.56 2.70 -2.23
C GLN A 109 -13.62 3.15 -3.27
N THR A 110 -14.36 4.21 -2.94
CA THR A 110 -15.54 4.68 -3.69
C THR A 110 -15.24 5.05 -5.14
N PHE A 111 -13.99 5.41 -5.46
CA PHE A 111 -13.55 5.65 -6.83
C PHE A 111 -13.64 4.39 -7.73
N ILE A 112 -13.58 3.17 -7.16
CA ILE A 112 -13.80 1.92 -7.90
C ILE A 112 -15.29 1.73 -8.17
N LEU A 113 -16.13 2.03 -7.17
CA LEU A 113 -17.59 1.92 -7.28
C LEU A 113 -18.11 2.78 -8.45
N LYS A 114 -17.62 4.01 -8.57
CA LYS A 114 -17.94 4.92 -9.69
C LYS A 114 -17.57 4.37 -11.08
N ARG A 115 -16.66 3.40 -11.15
CA ARG A 115 -16.20 2.80 -12.42
C ARG A 115 -16.89 1.48 -12.72
N SER A 116 -17.17 0.65 -11.72
CA SER A 116 -17.87 -0.64 -11.88
C SER A 116 -18.18 -1.27 -10.52
N LEU A 117 -19.44 -1.64 -10.30
CA LEU A 117 -19.88 -2.37 -9.11
C LEU A 117 -19.17 -3.72 -8.97
N TYR A 118 -19.04 -4.47 -10.06
CA TYR A 118 -18.34 -5.77 -10.06
C TYR A 118 -16.90 -5.63 -9.56
N ARG A 119 -16.17 -4.64 -10.07
CA ARG A 119 -14.78 -4.38 -9.63
C ARG A 119 -14.72 -3.97 -8.17
N TRP A 120 -15.72 -3.20 -7.72
CA TRP A 120 -15.79 -2.73 -6.35
C TRP A 120 -16.03 -3.87 -5.37
N VAL A 121 -17.04 -4.72 -5.61
CA VAL A 121 -17.30 -5.91 -4.77
C VAL A 121 -16.08 -6.81 -4.73
N MET A 122 -15.50 -7.14 -5.89
CA MET A 122 -14.27 -7.94 -5.98
C MET A 122 -13.12 -7.33 -5.14
N HIS A 123 -12.90 -6.01 -5.24
CA HIS A 123 -11.85 -5.34 -4.46
C HIS A 123 -12.16 -5.26 -2.97
N MET A 124 -13.42 -5.00 -2.58
CA MET A 124 -13.84 -4.98 -1.17
C MET A 124 -13.66 -6.34 -0.51
N SER A 125 -14.09 -7.41 -1.19
CA SER A 125 -13.93 -8.78 -0.74
C SER A 125 -12.46 -9.17 -0.55
N LEU A 126 -11.59 -8.85 -1.53
CA LEU A 126 -10.16 -9.09 -1.42
C LEU A 126 -9.51 -8.24 -0.31
N PHE A 127 -9.83 -6.95 -0.26
CA PHE A 127 -9.20 -6.01 0.68
C PHE A 127 -9.58 -6.32 2.13
N TRP A 128 -10.88 -6.42 2.42
CA TRP A 128 -11.36 -6.71 3.78
C TRP A 128 -11.08 -8.15 4.19
N GLY A 129 -11.18 -9.11 3.27
CA GLY A 129 -10.81 -10.51 3.55
C GLY A 129 -9.36 -10.64 4.02
N VAL A 130 -8.41 -10.00 3.33
CA VAL A 130 -7.00 -10.00 3.76
C VAL A 130 -6.78 -9.13 5.00
N LEU A 131 -7.31 -7.91 5.04
CA LEU A 131 -7.06 -6.96 6.12
C LEU A 131 -7.57 -7.47 7.47
N LEU A 132 -8.79 -8.00 7.53
CA LEU A 132 -9.37 -8.55 8.76
C LEU A 132 -8.64 -9.82 9.18
N SER A 133 -8.25 -10.69 8.23
CA SER A 133 -7.43 -11.87 8.55
C SER A 133 -6.10 -11.48 9.17
N LEU A 134 -5.40 -10.47 8.63
CA LEU A 134 -4.16 -9.95 9.21
C LEU A 134 -4.38 -9.29 10.57
N PHE A 135 -5.49 -8.58 10.74
CA PHE A 135 -5.85 -7.96 12.02
C PHE A 135 -6.00 -8.98 13.16
N VAL A 136 -6.46 -10.19 12.85
CA VAL A 136 -6.55 -11.30 13.82
C VAL A 136 -5.22 -12.07 13.92
N THR A 137 -4.63 -12.45 12.78
CA THR A 137 -3.47 -13.35 12.73
C THR A 137 -2.16 -12.70 13.19
N ILE A 138 -1.93 -11.40 12.95
CA ILE A 138 -0.69 -10.76 13.38
C ILE A 138 -0.59 -10.71 14.91
N PRO A 139 -1.61 -10.23 15.66
CA PRO A 139 -1.58 -10.27 17.12
C PRO A 139 -1.40 -11.68 17.69
N LEU A 140 -2.07 -12.69 17.10
CA LEU A 140 -1.89 -14.09 17.50
C LEU A 140 -0.45 -14.56 17.27
N THR A 141 0.06 -14.33 16.05
CA THR A 141 1.42 -14.72 15.64
C THR A 141 2.50 -14.07 16.50
N PHE A 142 2.28 -12.85 16.98
CA PHE A 142 3.23 -12.12 17.82
C PHE A 142 3.07 -12.43 19.32
N GLY A 143 2.12 -13.29 19.69
CA GLY A 143 1.80 -13.57 21.09
C GLY A 143 1.20 -12.35 21.82
N TRP A 144 0.71 -11.36 21.08
CA TRP A 144 0.01 -10.19 21.64
C TRP A 144 -1.41 -10.53 22.02
N LEU A 145 -2.04 -11.46 21.32
CA LEU A 145 -3.39 -11.94 21.58
C LEU A 145 -3.31 -13.44 21.91
N HIS A 146 -3.93 -13.87 23.00
CA HIS A 146 -4.15 -15.28 23.28
C HIS A 146 -5.42 -15.47 24.11
N PHE A 147 -5.92 -16.71 24.14
CA PHE A 147 -7.13 -17.10 24.83
C PHE A 147 -6.81 -18.17 25.86
N THR A 148 -7.35 -18.03 27.08
CA THR A 148 -7.23 -19.05 28.12
C THR A 148 -8.61 -19.51 28.55
N LEU A 149 -8.77 -20.83 28.69
CA LEU A 149 -9.98 -21.41 29.27
C LEU A 149 -9.95 -21.22 30.80
N GLU A 150 -10.94 -20.53 31.36
CA GLU A 150 -11.04 -20.30 32.81
C GLU A 150 -12.00 -21.28 33.48
N ASP A 151 -13.17 -21.47 32.88
CA ASP A 151 -14.20 -22.44 33.26
C ASP A 151 -14.51 -23.34 32.07
N VAL A 152 -15.41 -24.32 32.24
CA VAL A 152 -15.76 -25.32 31.20
C VAL A 152 -16.07 -24.69 29.84
N ASP A 153 -16.81 -23.57 29.84
CA ASP A 153 -17.26 -22.90 28.60
C ASP A 153 -16.93 -21.40 28.55
N THR A 154 -16.01 -20.92 29.40
CA THR A 154 -15.66 -19.49 29.46
C THR A 154 -14.20 -19.26 29.11
N TYR A 155 -13.97 -18.43 28.10
CA TYR A 155 -12.64 -18.00 27.69
C TYR A 155 -12.34 -16.58 28.16
N ARG A 156 -11.09 -16.34 28.54
CA ARG A 156 -10.54 -15.01 28.78
C ARG A 156 -9.63 -14.60 27.63
N ILE A 157 -9.82 -13.36 27.15
CA ILE A 157 -8.94 -12.74 26.16
C ILE A 157 -7.83 -11.98 26.86
N TRP A 158 -6.61 -12.18 26.39
CA TRP A 158 -5.44 -11.44 26.81
C TRP A 158 -4.91 -10.61 25.66
N PHE A 159 -4.60 -9.34 25.91
CA PHE A 159 -3.94 -8.46 24.95
C PHE A 159 -2.71 -7.83 25.58
N PHE A 160 -1.53 -8.05 25.01
CA PHE A 160 -0.24 -7.65 25.58
C PHE A 160 -0.06 -8.11 27.04
N GLY A 161 -0.53 -9.32 27.36
CA GLY A 161 -0.48 -9.88 28.71
C GLY A 161 -1.44 -9.24 29.72
N LEU A 162 -2.26 -8.27 29.29
CA LEU A 162 -3.33 -7.68 30.10
C LEU A 162 -4.64 -8.42 29.86
N PRO A 163 -5.39 -8.80 30.92
CA PRO A 163 -6.69 -9.40 30.75
C PRO A 163 -7.67 -8.34 30.23
N LEU A 164 -8.40 -8.64 29.16
CA LEU A 164 -9.41 -7.74 28.60
C LEU A 164 -10.79 -8.00 29.18
N PHE A 165 -11.39 -9.14 28.82
CA PHE A 165 -12.70 -9.57 29.31
C PHE A 165 -12.87 -11.08 29.08
N THR A 166 -13.87 -11.64 29.75
CA THR A 166 -14.30 -13.03 29.61
C THR A 166 -15.56 -13.13 28.77
N PHE A 167 -15.72 -14.24 28.05
CA PHE A 167 -16.91 -14.49 27.24
C PHE A 167 -17.22 -16.00 27.20
N PRO A 168 -18.50 -16.41 27.25
CA PRO A 168 -18.90 -17.79 26.99
C PRO A 168 -18.66 -18.19 25.54
N VAL A 169 -18.29 -19.44 25.29
CA VAL A 169 -18.09 -19.98 23.92
C VAL A 169 -19.35 -19.86 23.07
N GLU A 170 -20.51 -20.15 23.66
CA GLU A 170 -21.80 -20.12 22.96
C GLU A 170 -22.33 -18.69 22.70
N ALA A 171 -21.70 -17.67 23.28
CA ALA A 171 -22.10 -16.29 23.04
C ALA A 171 -21.79 -15.88 21.59
N GLY A 172 -22.58 -14.95 21.04
CA GLY A 172 -22.34 -14.44 19.69
C GLY A 172 -20.94 -13.83 19.48
N ILE A 173 -20.35 -13.26 20.54
CA ILE A 173 -18.96 -12.79 20.55
C ILE A 173 -17.97 -13.97 20.44
N GLY A 174 -18.23 -15.08 21.14
CA GLY A 174 -17.40 -16.28 21.07
C GLY A 174 -17.43 -16.89 19.68
N PHE A 175 -18.63 -17.05 19.10
CA PHE A 175 -18.78 -17.45 17.71
C PHE A 175 -17.99 -16.52 16.76
N ALA A 176 -18.13 -15.20 16.92
CA ALA A 176 -17.44 -14.23 16.07
C ALA A 176 -15.90 -14.33 16.18
N PHE A 177 -15.34 -14.54 17.38
CA PHE A 177 -13.89 -14.67 17.54
C PHE A 177 -13.35 -16.00 17.01
N PHE A 178 -13.99 -17.13 17.34
CA PHE A 178 -13.52 -18.45 16.91
C PHE A 178 -13.74 -18.70 15.41
N HIS A 179 -14.73 -18.06 14.78
CA HIS A 179 -14.98 -18.13 13.34
C HIS A 179 -14.53 -16.89 12.56
N ALA A 180 -13.81 -15.95 13.19
CA ALA A 180 -13.36 -14.72 12.52
C ALA A 180 -12.60 -15.03 11.22
N LEU A 181 -11.68 -16.00 11.28
CA LEU A 181 -10.86 -16.40 10.14
C LEU A 181 -11.65 -17.16 9.07
N ASP A 182 -12.70 -17.91 9.45
CA ASP A 182 -13.59 -18.57 8.49
C ASP A 182 -14.40 -17.54 7.71
N ILE A 183 -14.96 -16.55 8.40
CA ILE A 183 -15.74 -15.47 7.78
C ILE A 183 -14.87 -14.68 6.81
N THR A 184 -13.65 -14.31 7.22
CA THR A 184 -12.74 -13.55 6.35
C THR A 184 -12.21 -14.40 5.19
N ALA A 185 -12.02 -15.71 5.38
CA ALA A 185 -11.66 -16.64 4.32
C ALA A 185 -12.78 -16.77 3.28
N PHE A 186 -14.05 -16.85 3.69
CA PHE A 186 -15.18 -16.87 2.76
C PHE A 186 -15.29 -15.56 1.98
N LEU A 187 -15.17 -14.41 2.67
CA LEU A 187 -15.16 -13.10 2.03
C LEU A 187 -14.00 -12.99 1.01
N LEU A 188 -12.81 -13.45 1.39
CA LEU A 188 -11.64 -13.50 0.50
C LEU A 188 -11.90 -14.39 -0.72
N MET A 189 -12.52 -15.56 -0.52
CA MET A 189 -12.84 -16.52 -1.59
C MET A 189 -13.71 -15.89 -2.66
N VAL A 190 -14.77 -15.17 -2.26
CA VAL A 190 -15.64 -14.42 -3.20
C VAL A 190 -14.80 -13.47 -4.06
N GLY A 191 -13.92 -12.69 -3.43
CA GLY A 191 -13.05 -11.74 -4.13
C GLY A 191 -12.08 -12.41 -5.10
N VAL A 192 -11.47 -13.52 -4.68
CA VAL A 192 -10.51 -14.28 -5.50
C VAL A 192 -11.20 -14.94 -6.69
N VAL A 193 -12.35 -15.59 -6.50
CA VAL A 193 -13.12 -16.20 -7.59
C VAL A 193 -13.53 -15.16 -8.62
N MET A 194 -14.06 -14.01 -8.18
CA MET A 194 -14.38 -12.89 -9.09
C MET A 194 -13.14 -12.38 -9.84
N ALA A 195 -12.01 -12.22 -9.15
CA ALA A 195 -10.77 -11.74 -9.75
C ALA A 195 -10.22 -12.71 -10.81
N LEU A 196 -10.18 -14.00 -10.50
CA LEU A 196 -9.73 -15.04 -11.43
C LEU A 196 -10.70 -15.16 -12.61
N TRP A 197 -12.01 -15.21 -12.36
CA TRP A 197 -13.02 -15.27 -13.43
C TRP A 197 -12.84 -14.14 -14.44
N ARG A 198 -12.71 -12.91 -13.95
CA ARG A 198 -12.49 -11.74 -14.82
C ARG A 198 -11.16 -11.82 -15.57
N ARG A 199 -10.08 -12.25 -14.92
CA ARG A 199 -8.75 -12.35 -15.54
C ARG A 199 -8.67 -13.43 -16.61
N LEU A 200 -9.45 -14.50 -16.48
CA LEU A 200 -9.53 -15.58 -17.47
C LEU A 200 -10.44 -15.27 -18.66
N ARG A 201 -11.39 -14.33 -18.53
CA ARG A 201 -12.38 -14.01 -19.56
C ARG A 201 -12.11 -12.69 -20.31
N ASP A 202 -11.41 -11.73 -19.70
CA ASP A 202 -11.17 -10.40 -20.26
C ASP A 202 -9.96 -10.41 -21.21
N SER A 203 -10.21 -10.31 -22.52
CA SER A 203 -9.18 -10.37 -23.58
C SER A 203 -8.07 -9.33 -23.41
N GLY A 204 -8.38 -8.14 -22.87
CA GLY A 204 -7.37 -7.11 -22.63
C GLY A 204 -6.42 -7.45 -21.49
N LEU A 205 -6.91 -8.16 -20.47
CA LEU A 205 -6.09 -8.65 -19.37
C LEU A 205 -5.24 -9.83 -19.80
N LEU A 206 -5.80 -10.77 -20.58
CA LEU A 206 -5.05 -11.91 -21.11
C LEU A 206 -3.82 -11.48 -21.91
N ALA A 207 -3.92 -10.39 -22.69
CA ALA A 207 -2.84 -9.87 -23.51
C ALA A 207 -1.72 -9.15 -22.72
N THR A 208 -2.00 -8.65 -21.52
CA THR A 208 -1.07 -7.78 -20.76
C THR A 208 -0.60 -8.35 -19.43
N GLN A 209 -1.28 -9.38 -18.91
CA GLN A 209 -1.00 -9.94 -17.60
C GLN A 209 0.38 -10.60 -17.53
N ARG A 210 1.04 -10.47 -16.38
CA ARG A 210 2.28 -11.20 -16.08
C ARG A 210 1.98 -12.26 -15.03
N PHE A 211 2.08 -13.54 -15.38
CA PHE A 211 1.67 -14.64 -14.50
C PHE A 211 2.26 -14.52 -13.08
N GLY A 212 3.57 -14.32 -12.96
CA GLY A 212 4.24 -14.21 -11.67
C GLY A 212 3.80 -13.01 -10.81
N PHE A 213 3.48 -11.87 -11.42
CA PHE A 213 3.13 -10.64 -10.69
C PHE A 213 1.63 -10.52 -10.43
N ASP A 214 0.81 -11.07 -11.33
CA ASP A 214 -0.65 -10.91 -11.34
C ASP A 214 -1.44 -12.14 -10.87
N MET A 215 -1.00 -13.36 -11.21
CA MET A 215 -1.72 -14.61 -10.89
C MET A 215 -1.22 -15.24 -9.60
N VAL A 216 0.11 -15.40 -9.44
CA VAL A 216 0.69 -16.09 -8.27
C VAL A 216 0.13 -15.56 -6.95
N PRO A 217 0.04 -14.24 -6.72
CA PRO A 217 -0.48 -13.75 -5.44
C PRO A 217 -1.98 -14.03 -5.24
N LEU A 218 -2.78 -14.12 -6.31
CA LEU A 218 -4.20 -14.49 -6.23
C LEU A 218 -4.38 -15.98 -5.98
N VAL A 219 -3.57 -16.83 -6.64
CA VAL A 219 -3.59 -18.28 -6.44
C VAL A 219 -3.15 -18.63 -5.02
N LEU A 220 -2.12 -17.96 -4.49
CA LEU A 220 -1.71 -18.12 -3.10
C LEU A 220 -2.80 -17.70 -2.12
N LEU A 221 -3.50 -16.58 -2.36
CA LEU A 221 -4.66 -16.19 -1.54
C LEU A 221 -5.80 -17.23 -1.61
N ALA A 222 -6.06 -17.81 -2.79
CA ALA A 222 -7.02 -18.90 -2.94
C ALA A 222 -6.60 -20.09 -2.08
N ALA A 223 -5.35 -20.52 -2.19
CA ALA A 223 -4.81 -21.65 -1.45
C ALA A 223 -4.82 -21.42 0.06
N ILE A 224 -4.51 -20.22 0.54
CA ILE A 224 -4.61 -19.83 1.96
C ILE A 224 -6.06 -19.97 2.44
N ALA A 225 -7.03 -19.40 1.70
CA ALA A 225 -8.44 -19.47 2.09
C ALA A 225 -8.98 -20.90 2.07
N ILE A 226 -8.64 -21.71 1.05
CA ILE A 226 -9.04 -23.12 0.97
C ILE A 226 -8.46 -23.93 2.13
N THR A 227 -7.14 -23.83 2.35
CA THR A 227 -6.46 -24.59 3.41
C THR A 227 -6.88 -24.13 4.81
N GLY A 228 -7.16 -22.84 5.00
CA GLY A 228 -7.70 -22.31 6.26
C GLY A 228 -9.07 -22.89 6.58
N LEU A 229 -10.01 -22.84 5.62
CA LEU A 229 -11.33 -23.46 5.79
C LEU A 229 -11.25 -24.99 5.96
N ALA A 230 -10.26 -25.62 5.31
CA ALA A 230 -10.02 -27.06 5.46
C ALA A 230 -9.53 -27.44 6.86
N LEU A 231 -8.86 -26.54 7.61
CA LEU A 231 -8.53 -26.79 9.02
C LEU A 231 -9.79 -26.89 9.87
N THR A 232 -10.72 -25.96 9.68
CA THR A 232 -12.01 -25.94 10.38
C THR A 232 -12.87 -27.16 9.97
N ALA A 233 -12.88 -27.52 8.69
CA ALA A 233 -13.54 -28.73 8.22
C ALA A 233 -12.90 -30.00 8.80
N SER A 234 -11.56 -30.04 8.91
CA SER A 234 -10.84 -31.16 9.51
C SER A 234 -11.23 -31.35 10.97
N SER A 235 -11.25 -30.26 11.77
CA SER A 235 -11.61 -30.34 13.20
C SER A 235 -13.09 -30.65 13.42
N MET A 236 -14.00 -30.06 12.64
CA MET A 236 -15.45 -30.21 12.85
C MET A 236 -16.05 -31.46 12.20
N TRP A 237 -15.62 -31.82 10.98
CA TRP A 237 -16.29 -32.86 10.18
C TRP A 237 -15.45 -34.11 9.99
N TRP A 238 -14.12 -34.01 9.97
CA TRP A 238 -13.25 -35.16 9.75
C TRP A 238 -12.62 -35.71 11.04
N GLY A 239 -13.05 -35.24 12.21
CA GLY A 239 -12.54 -35.66 13.51
C GLY A 239 -11.03 -35.44 13.67
N GLY A 240 -10.49 -34.38 13.07
CA GLY A 240 -9.07 -34.00 13.12
C GLY A 240 -8.16 -34.74 12.12
N ARG A 241 -8.71 -35.57 11.22
CA ARG A 241 -7.89 -36.27 10.21
C ARG A 241 -7.17 -35.28 9.30
N PHE A 242 -5.90 -35.58 9.01
CA PHE A 242 -4.99 -34.77 8.19
C PHE A 242 -4.71 -33.35 8.71
N TYR A 243 -5.15 -32.99 9.92
CA TYR A 243 -5.03 -31.62 10.45
C TYR A 243 -3.59 -31.09 10.37
N TRP A 244 -2.61 -31.88 10.80
CA TRP A 244 -1.20 -31.47 10.77
C TRP A 244 -0.68 -31.21 9.35
N PHE A 245 -1.03 -32.05 8.38
CA PHE A 245 -0.62 -31.87 6.98
C PHE A 245 -1.26 -30.63 6.36
N ILE A 246 -2.55 -30.40 6.63
CA ILE A 246 -3.26 -29.21 6.17
C ILE A 246 -2.66 -27.95 6.82
N SER A 247 -2.35 -28.02 8.12
CA SER A 247 -1.75 -26.91 8.88
C SER A 247 -0.38 -26.52 8.34
N LEU A 248 0.49 -27.50 8.10
CA LEU A 248 1.79 -27.26 7.47
C LEU A 248 1.65 -26.68 6.06
N THR A 249 0.73 -27.22 5.26
CA THR A 249 0.46 -26.72 3.90
C THR A 249 -0.04 -25.27 3.94
N HIS A 250 -0.96 -24.96 4.86
CA HIS A 250 -1.46 -23.62 5.10
C HIS A 250 -0.31 -22.68 5.48
N GLN A 251 0.53 -23.09 6.43
CA GLN A 251 1.69 -22.31 6.88
C GLN A 251 2.65 -21.99 5.74
N VAL A 252 3.09 -23.00 4.98
CA VAL A 252 4.00 -22.82 3.85
C VAL A 252 3.38 -21.87 2.80
N THR A 253 2.08 -21.98 2.55
CA THR A 253 1.38 -21.12 1.58
C THR A 253 1.33 -19.66 2.06
N VAL A 254 1.03 -19.42 3.35
CA VAL A 254 1.05 -18.08 3.95
C VAL A 254 2.44 -17.48 3.92
N VAL A 255 3.47 -18.25 4.28
CA VAL A 255 4.87 -17.82 4.21
C VAL A 255 5.25 -17.44 2.78
N ALA A 256 4.93 -18.30 1.80
CA ALA A 256 5.17 -18.01 0.39
C ALA A 256 4.46 -16.73 -0.05
N TRP A 257 3.21 -16.52 0.38
CA TRP A 257 2.47 -15.29 0.07
C TRP A 257 3.12 -14.04 0.68
N PHE A 258 3.56 -14.08 1.94
CA PHE A 258 4.30 -12.98 2.57
C PHE A 258 5.56 -12.60 1.79
N LEU A 259 6.30 -13.58 1.27
CA LEU A 259 7.47 -13.32 0.42
C LEU A 259 7.11 -12.60 -0.87
N THR A 260 5.90 -12.80 -1.42
CA THR A 260 5.46 -12.08 -2.62
C THR A 260 5.02 -10.64 -2.36
N LEU A 261 4.59 -10.28 -1.15
CA LEU A 261 4.06 -8.95 -0.82
C LEU A 261 4.96 -7.79 -1.24
N PRO A 262 6.27 -7.76 -0.88
CA PRO A 262 7.12 -6.64 -1.23
C PRO A 262 7.38 -6.53 -2.73
N PHE A 263 7.37 -7.63 -3.47
CA PHE A 263 7.74 -7.67 -4.88
C PHE A 263 6.54 -7.65 -5.84
N GLY A 264 5.34 -7.87 -5.32
CA GLY A 264 4.11 -7.95 -6.09
C GLY A 264 3.35 -6.64 -6.18
N LYS A 265 2.13 -6.75 -6.71
CA LYS A 265 1.19 -5.63 -6.80
C LYS A 265 0.88 -5.07 -5.42
N PHE A 266 0.81 -5.90 -4.37
CA PHE A 266 0.40 -5.51 -3.02
C PHE A 266 1.20 -4.38 -2.36
N PHE A 267 2.42 -4.09 -2.82
CA PHE A 267 3.18 -2.93 -2.33
C PHE A 267 2.42 -1.60 -2.45
N HIS A 268 1.55 -1.44 -3.46
CA HIS A 268 0.74 -0.22 -3.60
C HIS A 268 -0.19 0.03 -2.41
N ILE A 269 -0.60 -1.02 -1.68
CA ILE A 269 -1.46 -0.88 -0.49
C ILE A 269 -0.72 -0.10 0.59
N ILE A 270 0.58 -0.34 0.77
CA ILE A 270 1.41 0.37 1.75
C ILE A 270 1.67 1.82 1.32
N GLN A 271 1.76 2.08 0.01
CA GLN A 271 1.96 3.43 -0.52
C GLN A 271 0.70 4.30 -0.44
N ARG A 272 -0.48 3.69 -0.51
CA ARG A 272 -1.75 4.38 -0.68
C ARG A 272 -2.09 5.38 0.44
N PRO A 273 -1.84 5.12 1.73
CA PRO A 273 -2.04 6.13 2.77
C PRO A 273 -1.31 7.45 2.50
N ALA A 274 -0.12 7.41 1.89
CA ALA A 274 0.62 8.61 1.55
C ALA A 274 -0.02 9.45 0.43
N SER A 275 -0.95 8.90 -0.36
CA SER A 275 -1.69 9.69 -1.35
C SER A 275 -2.66 10.69 -0.69
N ILE A 276 -3.07 10.47 0.57
CA ILE A 276 -3.88 11.45 1.32
C ILE A 276 -3.11 12.75 1.51
N GLY A 277 -1.81 12.66 1.82
CA GLY A 277 -0.95 13.84 1.94
C GLY A 277 -0.85 14.63 0.63
N VAL A 278 -0.81 13.93 -0.52
CA VAL A 278 -0.82 14.56 -1.85
C VAL A 278 -2.16 15.25 -2.11
N THR A 279 -3.28 14.59 -1.82
CA THR A 279 -4.62 15.19 -1.98
C THR A 279 -4.80 16.42 -1.09
N LEU A 280 -4.28 16.38 0.14
CA LEU A 280 -4.30 17.51 1.06
C LEU A 280 -3.46 18.67 0.49
N TYR A 281 -2.23 18.40 0.06
CA TYR A 281 -1.36 19.38 -0.60
C TYR A 281 -2.03 20.02 -1.82
N GLN A 282 -2.63 19.21 -2.70
CA GLN A 282 -3.32 19.70 -3.89
C GLN A 282 -4.52 20.58 -3.53
N LYS A 283 -5.34 20.17 -2.56
CA LYS A 283 -6.50 20.97 -2.12
C LYS A 283 -6.08 22.29 -1.47
N VAL A 284 -5.04 22.26 -0.64
CA VAL A 284 -4.51 23.47 0.01
C VAL A 284 -3.98 24.44 -1.05
N ASN A 285 -3.23 23.94 -2.04
CA ASN A 285 -2.66 24.78 -3.10
C ASN A 285 -3.66 25.19 -4.19
N GLN A 286 -4.78 24.47 -4.34
CA GLN A 286 -5.86 24.81 -5.29
C GLN A 286 -6.94 25.68 -4.64
N ASN A 287 -7.01 25.75 -3.31
CA ASN A 287 -7.99 26.57 -2.62
C ASN A 287 -7.71 28.06 -2.86
N ARG A 288 -8.67 28.70 -3.53
CA ARG A 288 -8.61 30.10 -3.97
C ARG A 288 -8.37 31.11 -2.85
N GLU A 289 -8.93 30.89 -1.65
CA GLU A 289 -8.73 31.80 -0.51
C GLU A 289 -7.27 31.88 -0.02
N HIS A 290 -6.48 30.81 -0.17
CA HIS A 290 -5.03 30.87 0.07
C HIS A 290 -4.26 31.38 -1.17
N SER A 291 -4.86 31.29 -2.36
CA SER A 291 -4.33 31.87 -3.60
C SER A 291 -4.61 33.36 -3.73
N GLU A 292 -5.54 33.95 -2.98
CA GLU A 292 -5.76 35.41 -2.96
C GLU A 292 -4.52 36.18 -2.47
N GLN A 293 -3.63 35.54 -1.72
CA GLN A 293 -2.31 36.06 -1.35
C GLN A 293 -1.15 35.53 -2.22
N GLN A 294 -1.38 34.60 -3.15
CA GLN A 294 -0.35 34.09 -4.07
C GLN A 294 -0.67 34.51 -5.50
N THR A 295 0.16 35.39 -6.06
CA THR A 295 0.11 35.76 -7.48
C THR A 295 0.07 34.52 -8.37
N VAL A 296 -1.07 34.25 -9.00
CA VAL A 296 -1.21 33.15 -9.97
C VAL A 296 -0.31 33.48 -11.16
N GLY A 297 0.57 32.55 -11.53
CA GLY A 297 1.40 32.73 -12.72
C GLY A 297 0.56 32.71 -13.99
N VAL A 298 0.92 33.49 -14.99
CA VAL A 298 0.29 33.43 -16.32
C VAL A 298 1.25 32.80 -17.32
N CYS A 299 0.71 32.07 -18.29
CA CYS A 299 1.49 31.51 -19.38
C CYS A 299 2.11 32.64 -20.21
N LYS A 300 3.43 32.65 -20.38
CA LYS A 300 4.15 33.67 -21.19
C LYS A 300 3.65 33.81 -22.63
N ARG A 301 3.08 32.75 -23.21
CA ARG A 301 2.62 32.74 -24.61
C ARG A 301 1.15 33.09 -24.79
N CYS A 302 0.25 32.49 -24.01
CA CYS A 302 -1.20 32.62 -24.21
C CYS A 302 -1.92 33.38 -23.09
N GLY A 303 -1.21 33.80 -22.02
CA GLY A 303 -1.80 34.51 -20.88
C GLY A 303 -2.68 33.64 -19.97
N GLU A 304 -2.89 32.36 -20.30
CA GLU A 304 -3.73 31.45 -19.50
C GLU A 304 -3.14 31.22 -18.11
N GLU A 305 -4.03 31.13 -17.10
CA GLU A 305 -3.66 30.89 -15.71
C GLU A 305 -2.89 29.57 -15.57
N LEU A 306 -1.73 29.64 -14.92
CA LEU A 306 -0.93 28.47 -14.57
C LEU A 306 -1.35 27.93 -13.19
N PRO A 307 -1.00 26.66 -12.88
CA PRO A 307 -1.14 26.13 -11.52
C PRO A 307 -0.43 27.00 -10.48
N SER A 308 -0.75 26.80 -9.20
CA SER A 308 -0.13 27.54 -8.09
C SER A 308 1.40 27.69 -8.24
N GLN A 309 1.93 28.87 -7.93
CA GLN A 309 3.37 29.13 -8.02
C GLN A 309 4.20 28.15 -7.18
N GLN A 310 3.66 27.73 -6.04
CA GLN A 310 4.27 26.69 -5.22
C GLN A 310 4.45 25.37 -5.99
N PHE A 311 3.42 24.93 -6.72
CA PHE A 311 3.49 23.74 -7.56
C PHE A 311 4.55 23.86 -8.66
N ILE A 312 4.66 25.03 -9.31
CA ILE A 312 5.66 25.25 -10.37
C ILE A 312 7.08 25.24 -9.80
N ARG A 313 7.31 25.90 -8.66
CA ARG A 313 8.60 25.86 -7.95
C ARG A 313 8.97 24.45 -7.53
N ASP A 314 8.01 23.71 -6.98
CA ASP A 314 8.22 22.33 -6.56
C ASP A 314 8.52 21.42 -7.76
N LEU A 315 7.84 21.62 -8.89
CA LEU A 315 8.17 20.91 -10.13
C LEU A 315 9.59 21.24 -10.61
N ARG A 316 9.96 22.52 -10.69
CA ARG A 316 11.28 22.95 -11.17
C ARG A 316 12.40 22.35 -10.32
N ALA A 317 12.29 22.42 -9.01
CA ALA A 317 13.37 21.89 -8.17
C ALA A 317 13.36 20.34 -8.11
N VAL A 318 12.24 19.64 -8.36
CA VAL A 318 12.27 18.18 -8.55
C VAL A 318 13.04 17.81 -9.82
N LEU A 319 12.87 18.58 -10.88
CA LEU A 319 13.57 18.34 -12.15
C LEU A 319 15.06 18.66 -12.02
N GLN A 320 15.43 19.69 -11.25
CA GLN A 320 16.83 19.95 -10.87
C GLN A 320 17.43 18.78 -10.05
N ASP A 321 16.70 18.26 -9.06
CA ASP A 321 17.15 17.09 -8.27
C ASP A 321 17.34 15.82 -9.15
N LEU A 322 16.66 15.75 -10.29
CA LEU A 322 16.74 14.66 -11.27
C LEU A 322 17.70 14.95 -12.43
N ASP A 323 18.45 16.06 -12.37
CA ASP A 323 19.37 16.51 -13.42
C ASP A 323 18.68 16.71 -14.79
N GLN A 324 17.40 17.13 -14.76
CA GLN A 324 16.60 17.43 -15.95
C GLN A 324 16.47 18.93 -16.14
N ASN A 325 17.31 19.50 -17.01
CA ASN A 325 17.27 20.92 -17.35
C ASN A 325 16.32 21.21 -18.53
N TYR A 326 15.38 22.13 -18.32
CA TYR A 326 14.43 22.62 -19.33
C TYR A 326 14.53 24.14 -19.55
N ASP A 327 15.71 24.69 -19.31
CA ASP A 327 16.05 26.05 -19.71
C ASP A 327 16.03 26.16 -21.25
N LEU A 328 15.37 27.18 -21.76
CA LEU A 328 15.23 27.48 -23.18
C LEU A 328 16.25 28.54 -23.63
N GLY A 329 17.09 29.04 -22.72
CA GLY A 329 18.02 30.15 -22.95
C GLY A 329 17.37 31.51 -22.70
N ALA A 330 18.19 32.56 -22.56
CA ALA A 330 17.76 33.95 -22.34
C ALA A 330 16.81 34.18 -21.13
N HIS A 331 17.04 33.44 -20.03
CA HIS A 331 16.20 33.44 -18.83
C HIS A 331 14.78 32.91 -19.03
N ASP A 332 14.54 32.11 -20.08
CA ASP A 332 13.24 31.53 -20.35
C ASP A 332 13.22 30.03 -20.01
N ASN A 333 12.14 29.57 -19.38
CA ASN A 333 12.07 28.21 -18.89
C ASN A 333 10.75 27.55 -19.30
N LEU A 334 10.83 26.29 -19.74
CA LEU A 334 9.65 25.56 -20.23
C LEU A 334 8.53 25.43 -19.18
N HIS A 335 8.83 25.62 -17.88
CA HIS A 335 7.84 25.58 -16.81
C HIS A 335 6.91 26.81 -16.76
N GLU A 336 7.22 27.87 -17.50
CA GLU A 336 6.45 29.14 -17.54
C GLU A 336 5.38 29.15 -18.65
N TYR A 337 5.20 28.00 -19.31
CA TYR A 337 4.23 27.78 -20.38
C TYR A 337 3.15 26.78 -19.97
N CYS A 338 1.92 26.94 -20.43
CA CYS A 338 0.85 25.96 -20.21
C CYS A 338 1.10 24.65 -21.02
N PRO A 339 0.50 23.51 -20.63
CA PRO A 339 0.72 22.22 -21.32
C PRO A 339 0.39 22.23 -22.81
N HIS A 340 -0.52 23.10 -23.26
CA HIS A 340 -0.79 23.31 -24.68
C HIS A 340 0.38 24.04 -25.36
N CYS A 341 0.78 25.20 -24.84
CA CYS A 341 1.90 25.98 -25.39
C CYS A 341 3.22 25.21 -25.41
N LYS A 342 3.50 24.36 -24.42
CA LYS A 342 4.68 23.46 -24.44
C LYS A 342 4.68 22.51 -25.63
N ARG A 343 3.51 21.93 -25.96
CA ARG A 343 3.37 21.03 -27.12
C ARG A 343 3.60 21.79 -28.44
N VAL A 344 3.08 23.02 -28.54
CA VAL A 344 3.29 23.86 -29.73
C VAL A 344 4.75 24.27 -29.88
N LEU A 345 5.41 24.71 -28.81
CA LEU A 345 6.85 25.04 -28.82
C LEU A 345 7.70 23.85 -29.26
N ARG A 346 7.44 22.66 -28.69
CA ARG A 346 8.12 21.42 -29.11
C ARG A 346 7.89 21.12 -30.59
N GLY A 347 6.66 21.27 -31.08
CA GLY A 347 6.33 21.07 -32.49
C GLY A 347 7.05 22.05 -33.42
N GLN A 348 7.09 23.33 -33.06
CA GLN A 348 7.79 24.38 -33.80
C GLN A 348 9.30 24.11 -33.85
N ALA A 349 9.92 23.72 -32.73
CA ALA A 349 11.34 23.35 -32.68
C ALA A 349 11.64 22.13 -33.56
N TYR A 350 10.79 21.10 -33.52
CA TYR A 350 10.94 19.91 -34.37
C TYR A 350 10.82 20.27 -35.87
N TYR A 351 9.84 21.10 -36.22
CA TYR A 351 9.63 21.56 -37.60
C TYR A 351 10.83 22.38 -38.12
N ALA A 352 11.39 23.25 -37.27
CA ALA A 352 12.58 24.04 -37.60
C ALA A 352 13.81 23.17 -37.84
N MET A 353 14.04 22.14 -37.01
CA MET A 353 15.16 21.21 -37.20
C MET A 353 14.99 20.32 -38.43
N MET A 354 13.77 19.86 -38.72
CA MET A 354 13.51 18.95 -39.84
C MET A 354 13.31 19.65 -41.20
N LYS A 355 13.49 20.99 -41.27
CA LYS A 355 13.43 21.80 -42.51
C LYS A 355 12.27 21.44 -43.45
N LYS A 356 11.05 21.29 -42.91
CA LYS A 356 9.82 20.95 -43.67
C LYS A 356 9.81 19.61 -44.41
N ARG A 357 10.70 18.64 -44.14
CA ARG A 357 10.74 17.33 -44.84
C ARG A 357 9.57 16.37 -44.58
N PHE A 358 8.52 16.81 -43.89
CA PHE A 358 7.34 16.00 -43.53
C PHE A 358 6.01 16.67 -43.94
N VAL A 359 6.02 17.49 -45.00
CA VAL A 359 4.79 17.89 -45.70
C VAL A 359 4.76 17.17 -47.04
#